data_AF-A0A135VDQ7-F1
#
_entry.id   AF-A0A135VDQ7-F1
#
_cell.length_a   1.000
_cell.length_b   1.000
_cell.length_c   1.000
_cell.angle_alpha   90.00
_cell.angle_beta   90.00
_cell.angle_gamma   90.00
#
_symmetry.space_group_name_H-M   'P 1'
#
loop_
_entity.id
_entity.type
_entity.pdbx_description
1 polymer ?
#
loop_
_entity_poly.entity_id
_entity_poly.type
_entity_poly.pdbx_seq_one_letter_code
_entity_poly.pdbx_strand_id
1 'polypeptide(L)'
;MLRKPIEDIIREEIKTVRARRVILDHLENGLKTGTELREAIRRDMQSQEVKRKGKTLTKREAERIEVTSPKLYHNTSKLEELGIIISWKQSQYRLFELDPRAIHPVRRALGISKPLLYVTSLSRPEDQWPFVQWLSNTTLFNPRNLLVFVEALHWSRGVSRIGGRFVPDDAFRTLTTEWIQVPDGITGSDEEREYGNLQETYEFIENVILNYIQKFSIVFDLTLGPTLITLAMAKLANEYSTTAFRVSKYDVNDAEVSYY
;
A
#
# COMPACT_ATOMS: atom_id res chain seq x y z
N MET A 1 13.95 -20.05 13.61
CA MET A 1 12.95 -20.32 12.54
C MET A 1 12.72 -19.00 11.81
N LEU A 2 13.11 -18.90 10.53
CA LEU A 2 12.74 -17.76 9.69
C LEU A 2 11.21 -17.75 9.59
N ARG A 3 10.57 -16.65 10.02
CA ARG A 3 9.13 -16.48 9.87
C ARG A 3 8.83 -16.45 8.36
N LYS A 4 7.85 -17.25 7.91
CA LYS A 4 7.37 -17.18 6.53
C LYS A 4 6.90 -15.74 6.23
N PRO A 5 7.14 -15.20 5.02
CA PRO A 5 6.56 -13.94 4.59
C PRO A 5 5.04 -13.93 4.79
N ILE A 6 4.48 -12.81 5.23
CA ILE A 6 3.03 -12.69 5.49
C ILE A 6 2.19 -13.02 4.26
N GLU A 7 2.68 -12.71 3.06
CA GLU A 7 2.03 -13.05 1.80
C GLU A 7 1.84 -14.57 1.62
N ASP A 8 2.85 -15.37 1.95
CA ASP A 8 2.79 -16.83 1.83
C ASP A 8 1.78 -17.42 2.82
N ILE A 9 1.76 -16.88 4.05
CA ILE A 9 0.77 -17.23 5.06
C ILE A 9 -0.64 -16.93 4.52
N ILE A 10 -0.87 -15.74 3.97
CA ILE A 10 -2.17 -15.38 3.39
C ILE A 10 -2.54 -16.33 2.26
N ARG A 11 -1.61 -16.63 1.34
CA ARG A 11 -1.84 -17.55 0.20
C ARG A 11 -2.25 -18.94 0.68
N GLU A 12 -1.59 -19.48 1.70
CA GLU A 12 -1.93 -20.78 2.30
C GLU A 12 -3.33 -20.75 2.92
N GLU A 13 -3.66 -19.71 3.69
CA GLU A 13 -4.94 -19.57 4.39
C GLU A 13 -6.12 -19.43 3.43
N ILE A 14 -6.00 -18.64 2.37
CA ILE A 14 -7.07 -18.45 1.37
C ILE A 14 -7.22 -19.64 0.43
N LYS A 15 -6.15 -20.39 0.17
CA LYS A 15 -6.18 -21.63 -0.63
C LYS A 15 -6.90 -22.74 0.14
N THR A 16 -6.66 -22.82 1.44
CA THR A 16 -7.25 -23.85 2.32
C THR A 16 -8.70 -23.56 2.63
N VAL A 17 -9.03 -22.30 2.96
CA VAL A 17 -10.38 -21.92 3.39
C VAL A 17 -10.93 -20.76 2.55
N ARG A 18 -11.84 -21.11 1.64
CA ARG A 18 -12.47 -20.18 0.70
C ARG A 18 -13.16 -19.00 1.37
N ALA A 19 -13.78 -19.20 2.54
CA ALA A 19 -14.43 -18.12 3.29
C ALA A 19 -13.45 -17.00 3.65
N ARG A 20 -12.18 -17.33 3.96
CA ARG A 20 -11.13 -16.33 4.25
C ARG A 20 -10.80 -15.52 3.01
N ARG A 21 -10.74 -16.15 1.83
CA ARG A 21 -10.60 -15.44 0.56
C ARG A 21 -11.70 -14.39 0.38
N VAL A 22 -12.95 -14.78 0.60
CA VAL A 22 -14.12 -13.89 0.45
C VAL A 22 -14.08 -12.74 1.47
N ILE A 23 -13.71 -13.02 2.73
CA ILE A 23 -13.57 -12.00 3.76
C ILE A 23 -12.52 -10.97 3.35
N LEU A 24 -11.32 -11.41 2.98
CA LEU A 24 -10.21 -10.50 2.63
C LEU A 24 -10.53 -9.66 1.38
N ASP A 25 -11.18 -10.25 0.39
CA ASP A 25 -11.63 -9.54 -0.82
C ASP A 25 -12.65 -8.43 -0.51
N HIS A 26 -13.51 -8.64 0.49
CA HIS A 26 -14.49 -7.63 0.92
C HIS A 26 -13.95 -6.58 1.90
N LEU A 27 -12.87 -6.90 2.62
CA LEU A 27 -12.20 -5.97 3.54
C LEU A 27 -11.19 -5.06 2.84
N GLU A 28 -10.55 -5.53 1.76
CA GLU A 28 -10.16 -4.61 0.69
C GLU A 28 -11.46 -3.98 0.16
N ASN A 29 -11.57 -2.73 -0.28
CA ASN A 29 -12.84 -1.97 -0.36
C ASN A 29 -13.35 -1.43 0.99
N GLY A 30 -12.63 -1.71 2.08
CA GLY A 30 -12.78 -1.03 3.35
C GLY A 30 -13.62 -1.79 4.39
N LEU A 31 -13.90 -1.07 5.46
CA LEU A 31 -14.57 -1.56 6.66
C LEU A 31 -15.87 -2.35 6.38
N LYS A 32 -16.06 -3.47 7.08
CA LYS A 32 -17.29 -4.28 7.04
C LYS A 32 -17.77 -4.70 8.42
N THR A 33 -19.07 -4.85 8.55
CA THR A 33 -19.72 -5.52 9.69
C THR A 33 -19.70 -7.03 9.52
N GLY A 34 -19.84 -7.76 10.64
CA GLY A 34 -20.01 -9.22 10.58
C GLY A 34 -21.24 -9.68 9.79
N THR A 35 -22.29 -8.86 9.68
CA THR A 35 -23.46 -9.19 8.85
C THR A 35 -23.14 -9.10 7.37
N GLU A 36 -22.42 -8.05 6.94
CA GLU A 36 -21.95 -7.92 5.55
C GLU A 36 -21.01 -9.05 5.15
N LEU A 37 -20.07 -9.44 6.03
CA LEU A 37 -19.16 -10.55 5.76
C LEU A 37 -19.89 -11.90 5.67
N ARG A 38 -20.88 -12.15 6.53
CA ARG A 38 -21.71 -13.37 6.42
C ARG A 38 -22.48 -13.40 5.10
N GLU A 39 -23.05 -12.27 4.71
CA GLU A 39 -23.79 -12.17 3.46
C GLU A 39 -22.90 -12.37 2.25
N ALA A 40 -21.67 -11.84 2.27
CA ALA A 40 -20.67 -12.07 1.24
C ALA A 40 -20.32 -13.55 1.07
N ILE A 41 -20.03 -14.25 2.18
CA ILE A 41 -19.73 -15.68 2.17
C ILE A 41 -20.95 -16.46 1.66
N ARG A 42 -22.16 -16.10 2.09
CA ARG A 42 -23.40 -16.74 1.65
C ARG A 42 -23.58 -16.62 0.14
N ARG A 43 -23.36 -15.43 -0.43
CA ARG A 43 -23.45 -15.18 -1.87
C ARG A 43 -22.40 -15.95 -2.66
N ASP A 44 -21.16 -16.02 -2.19
CA ASP A 44 -20.12 -16.83 -2.83
C ASP A 44 -20.50 -18.32 -2.81
N MET A 45 -20.98 -18.84 -1.68
CA MET A 45 -21.46 -20.23 -1.58
C MET A 45 -22.62 -20.52 -2.54
N GLN A 46 -23.59 -19.60 -2.65
CA GLN A 46 -24.69 -19.71 -3.62
C GLN A 46 -24.16 -19.73 -5.06
N SER A 47 -23.20 -18.85 -5.40
CA SER A 47 -22.58 -18.82 -6.73
C SER A 47 -21.83 -20.12 -7.04
N GLN A 48 -21.12 -20.69 -6.05
CA GLN A 48 -20.44 -21.99 -6.23
C GLN A 48 -21.43 -23.12 -6.49
N GLU A 49 -22.57 -23.14 -5.80
CA GLU A 49 -23.61 -24.14 -6.04
C GLU A 49 -24.26 -24.00 -7.42
N VAL A 50 -24.50 -22.77 -7.88
CA VAL A 50 -24.97 -22.52 -9.26
C VAL A 50 -23.96 -23.05 -10.28
N LYS A 51 -22.67 -22.75 -10.09
CA LYS A 51 -21.58 -23.24 -10.97
C LYS A 51 -21.49 -24.75 -10.97
N ARG A 52 -21.59 -25.40 -9.80
CA ARG A 52 -21.54 -26.85 -9.66
C ARG A 52 -22.73 -27.56 -10.29
N LYS A 53 -23.93 -26.99 -10.14
CA LYS A 53 -25.17 -27.58 -10.67
C LYS A 53 -25.44 -27.21 -12.14
N GLY A 54 -24.74 -26.21 -12.67
CA GLY A 54 -24.96 -25.69 -14.03
C GLY A 54 -26.33 -25.01 -14.22
N LYS A 55 -27.02 -24.66 -13.12
CA LYS A 55 -28.36 -24.05 -13.16
C LYS A 55 -28.58 -23.10 -11.98
N THR A 56 -29.48 -22.14 -12.17
CA THR A 56 -29.87 -21.19 -11.12
C THR A 56 -30.52 -21.91 -9.94
N LEU A 57 -30.19 -21.49 -8.73
CA LEU A 57 -30.81 -22.01 -7.51
C LEU A 57 -32.26 -21.55 -7.39
N THR A 58 -33.14 -22.45 -6.95
CA THR A 58 -34.48 -22.06 -6.53
C THR A 58 -34.42 -21.26 -5.21
N LYS A 59 -35.45 -20.46 -4.93
CA LYS A 59 -35.55 -19.67 -3.69
C LYS A 59 -35.32 -20.53 -2.43
N ARG A 60 -35.94 -21.71 -2.37
CA ARG A 60 -35.80 -22.66 -1.27
C ARG A 60 -34.38 -23.22 -1.13
N GLU A 61 -33.67 -23.44 -2.22
CA GLU A 61 -32.28 -23.91 -2.16
C GLU A 61 -31.33 -22.80 -1.72
N ALA A 62 -31.56 -21.57 -2.18
CA ALA A 62 -30.76 -20.41 -1.78
C ALA A 62 -30.90 -20.11 -0.28
N GLU A 63 -32.11 -20.24 0.28
CA GLU A 63 -32.40 -20.04 1.71
C GLU A 63 -31.75 -21.08 2.61
N ARG A 64 -31.52 -22.31 2.12
CA ARG A 64 -30.82 -23.36 2.88
C ARG A 64 -29.32 -23.12 3.04
N ILE A 65 -28.73 -22.26 2.21
CA ILE A 65 -27.32 -21.90 2.29
C ILE A 65 -27.21 -20.78 3.33
N GLU A 66 -26.92 -21.17 4.57
CA GLU A 66 -26.76 -20.25 5.69
C GLU A 66 -25.31 -20.27 6.21
N VAL A 67 -24.81 -19.06 6.51
CA VAL A 67 -23.52 -18.86 7.17
C VAL A 67 -23.79 -18.50 8.63
N THR A 68 -23.57 -19.47 9.51
CA THR A 68 -23.78 -19.28 10.95
C THR A 68 -22.71 -18.38 11.55
N SER A 69 -23.05 -17.67 12.63
CA SER A 69 -22.10 -16.80 13.33
C SER A 69 -20.81 -17.52 13.76
N PRO A 70 -20.85 -18.76 14.31
CA PRO A 70 -19.62 -19.49 14.67
C PRO A 70 -18.69 -19.72 13.48
N LYS A 71 -19.23 -19.95 12.28
CA LYS A 71 -18.40 -20.11 11.06
C LYS A 71 -17.71 -18.81 10.69
N LEU A 72 -18.38 -17.66 10.80
CA LEU A 72 -17.72 -16.37 10.60
C LEU A 72 -16.61 -16.17 11.63
N TYR A 73 -16.93 -16.32 12.92
CA TYR A 73 -15.98 -16.05 14.00
C TYR A 73 -14.74 -16.95 13.93
N HIS A 74 -14.91 -18.24 13.60
CA HIS A 74 -13.76 -19.13 13.38
C HIS A 74 -12.79 -18.59 12.32
N ASN A 75 -13.31 -17.98 11.25
CA ASN A 75 -12.48 -17.42 10.19
C ASN A 75 -11.90 -16.06 10.55
N THR A 76 -12.70 -15.15 11.10
CA THR A 76 -12.22 -13.81 11.46
C THR A 76 -11.22 -13.87 12.60
N SER A 77 -11.45 -14.68 13.64
CA SER A 77 -10.50 -14.81 14.75
C SER A 77 -9.16 -15.38 14.29
N LYS A 78 -9.16 -16.33 13.35
CA LYS A 78 -7.91 -16.83 12.77
C LYS A 78 -7.15 -15.74 12.01
N LEU A 79 -7.85 -14.90 11.23
CA LEU A 79 -7.24 -13.79 10.51
C LEU A 79 -6.74 -12.68 11.45
N GLU A 80 -7.42 -12.45 12.58
CA GLU A 80 -6.98 -11.55 13.66
C GLU A 80 -5.72 -12.06 14.35
N GLU A 81 -5.68 -13.36 14.71
CA GLU A 81 -4.49 -14.00 15.31
C GLU A 81 -3.25 -13.89 14.42
N LEU A 82 -3.44 -13.86 13.10
CA LEU A 82 -2.36 -13.71 12.12
C LEU A 82 -1.98 -12.23 11.87
N GLY A 83 -2.68 -11.27 12.47
CA GLY A 83 -2.46 -9.84 12.26
C GLY A 83 -2.84 -9.35 10.86
N ILE A 84 -3.71 -10.08 10.15
CA ILE A 84 -4.15 -9.72 8.79
C ILE A 84 -5.32 -8.74 8.85
N ILE A 85 -6.20 -8.91 9.83
CA ILE A 85 -7.36 -8.06 10.05
C ILE A 85 -7.36 -7.57 11.49
N ILE A 86 -7.98 -6.42 11.70
CA ILE A 86 -8.29 -5.88 13.02
C ILE A 86 -9.80 -5.74 13.15
N SER A 87 -10.28 -5.77 14.39
CA SER A 87 -11.69 -5.54 14.66
C SER A 87 -11.92 -4.84 15.99
N TRP A 88 -13.02 -4.11 16.07
CA TRP A 88 -13.45 -3.46 17.29
C TRP A 88 -14.98 -3.41 17.36
N LYS A 89 -15.49 -3.16 18.55
CA LYS A 89 -16.92 -2.97 18.77
C LYS A 89 -17.26 -1.49 18.59
N GLN A 90 -18.23 -1.21 17.73
CA GLN A 90 -18.83 0.12 17.60
C GLN A 90 -20.34 -0.02 17.81
N SER A 91 -20.83 0.55 18.92
CA SER A 91 -22.23 0.41 19.34
C SER A 91 -22.65 -1.06 19.45
N GLN A 92 -23.62 -1.51 18.66
CA GLN A 92 -24.14 -2.89 18.65
C GLN A 92 -23.40 -3.81 17.66
N TYR A 93 -22.50 -3.28 16.84
CA TYR A 93 -21.84 -4.03 15.76
C TYR A 93 -20.36 -4.24 16.05
N ARG A 94 -19.82 -5.35 15.55
CA ARG A 94 -18.38 -5.55 15.41
C ARG A 94 -17.98 -5.21 13.99
N LEU A 95 -17.00 -4.32 13.87
CA LEU A 95 -16.44 -3.86 12.62
C LEU A 95 -15.10 -4.54 12.38
N PHE A 96 -14.81 -4.82 11.12
CA PHE A 96 -13.60 -5.47 10.66
C PHE A 96 -12.98 -4.64 9.53
N GLU A 97 -11.66 -4.57 9.51
CA GLU A 97 -10.88 -4.03 8.40
C GLU A 97 -9.55 -4.77 8.26
N LEU A 98 -8.89 -4.60 7.13
CA LEU A 98 -7.51 -5.07 6.97
C LEU A 98 -6.58 -4.25 7.88
N ASP A 99 -5.65 -4.94 8.53
CA ASP A 99 -4.52 -4.24 9.14
C ASP A 99 -3.76 -3.49 8.02
N PRO A 100 -3.39 -2.21 8.21
CA PRO A 100 -2.65 -1.44 7.21
C PRO A 100 -1.43 -2.18 6.64
N ARG A 101 -0.68 -2.91 7.47
CA ARG A 101 0.51 -3.67 7.06
C ARG A 101 0.17 -4.89 6.20
N ALA A 102 -1.06 -5.39 6.29
CA ALA A 102 -1.52 -6.55 5.53
C ALA A 102 -2.14 -6.19 4.17
N ILE A 103 -2.45 -4.92 3.91
CA ILE A 103 -3.16 -4.49 2.68
C ILE A 103 -2.44 -4.94 1.41
N HIS A 104 -1.16 -4.59 1.26
CA HIS A 104 -0.39 -4.92 0.05
C HIS A 104 -0.17 -6.43 -0.12
N PRO A 105 0.23 -7.19 0.93
CA PRO A 105 0.25 -8.65 0.88
C PRO A 105 -1.09 -9.27 0.48
N VAL A 106 -2.21 -8.82 1.05
CA VAL A 106 -3.54 -9.32 0.71
C VAL A 106 -3.85 -9.08 -0.76
N ARG A 107 -3.58 -7.88 -1.29
CA ARG A 107 -3.77 -7.58 -2.71
C ARG A 107 -2.98 -8.52 -3.61
N ARG A 108 -1.69 -8.73 -3.33
CA ARG A 108 -0.84 -9.65 -4.12
C ARG A 108 -1.32 -11.09 -4.04
N ALA A 109 -1.74 -11.55 -2.85
CA ALA A 109 -2.30 -12.88 -2.67
C ALA A 109 -3.63 -13.08 -3.40
N LEU A 110 -4.47 -12.04 -3.47
CA LEU A 110 -5.77 -12.07 -4.17
C LEU A 110 -5.67 -11.82 -5.68
N GLY A 111 -4.55 -11.23 -6.15
CA GLY A 111 -4.37 -10.79 -7.53
C GLY A 111 -5.03 -9.45 -7.85
N ILE A 112 -5.21 -8.59 -6.84
CA ILE A 112 -5.87 -7.28 -6.98
C ILE A 112 -4.82 -6.23 -7.36
N SER A 113 -5.06 -5.53 -8.46
CA SER A 113 -4.23 -4.40 -8.89
C SER A 113 -4.91 -3.07 -8.57
N LYS A 114 -4.14 -2.10 -8.08
CA LYS A 114 -4.54 -0.70 -7.87
C LYS A 114 -3.60 0.22 -8.64
N PRO A 115 -4.01 1.48 -8.93
CA PRO A 115 -3.08 2.47 -9.47
C PRO A 115 -1.82 2.59 -8.61
N LEU A 116 -0.68 2.81 -9.26
CA LEU A 116 0.60 2.93 -8.57
C LEU A 116 0.79 4.36 -8.04
N LEU A 117 1.11 4.47 -6.76
CA LEU A 117 1.68 5.63 -6.11
C LEU A 117 3.19 5.43 -6.01
N TYR A 118 3.92 6.32 -6.66
CA TYR A 118 5.37 6.39 -6.58
C TYR A 118 5.76 7.29 -5.42
N VAL A 119 6.54 6.78 -4.48
CA VAL A 119 7.00 7.54 -3.31
C VAL A 119 8.52 7.68 -3.40
N THR A 120 9.02 8.90 -3.32
CA THR A 120 10.46 9.17 -3.40
C THR A 120 10.87 10.29 -2.48
N SER A 121 12.17 10.50 -2.35
CA SER A 121 12.76 11.71 -1.80
C SER A 121 13.76 12.32 -2.78
N LEU A 122 14.12 13.58 -2.54
CA LEU A 122 15.15 14.31 -3.27
C LEU A 122 15.94 15.14 -2.26
N SER A 123 17.26 15.03 -2.29
CA SER A 123 18.12 15.76 -1.35
C SER A 123 18.14 17.23 -1.69
N ARG A 124 18.28 17.57 -2.98
CA ARG A 124 18.43 18.95 -3.44
C ARG A 124 17.53 19.30 -4.62
N PRO A 125 17.17 20.58 -4.81
CA PRO A 125 16.31 21.00 -5.91
C PRO A 125 16.82 20.62 -7.31
N GLU A 126 18.13 20.57 -7.52
CA GLU A 126 18.76 20.16 -8.79
C GLU A 126 18.50 18.69 -9.16
N ASP A 127 18.18 17.84 -8.18
CA ASP A 127 17.92 16.41 -8.39
C ASP A 127 16.60 16.15 -9.13
N GLN A 128 15.70 17.14 -9.17
CA GLN A 128 14.39 17.04 -9.82
C GLN A 128 14.51 16.66 -11.29
N TRP A 129 15.46 17.25 -12.00
CA TRP A 129 15.53 17.11 -13.45
C TRP A 129 15.93 15.70 -13.89
N PRO A 130 17.05 15.13 -13.42
CA PRO A 130 17.40 13.74 -13.72
C PRO A 130 16.29 12.76 -13.31
N PHE A 131 15.70 12.96 -12.13
CA PHE A 131 14.61 12.12 -11.64
C PHE A 131 13.38 12.14 -12.57
N VAL A 132 12.88 13.33 -12.93
CA VAL A 132 11.71 13.47 -13.81
C VAL A 132 12.00 12.91 -15.19
N GLN A 133 13.19 13.17 -15.74
CA GLN A 133 13.59 12.60 -17.03
C GLN A 133 13.60 11.07 -16.98
N TRP A 134 14.14 10.47 -15.93
CA TRP A 134 14.16 9.02 -15.79
C TRP A 134 12.74 8.45 -15.64
N LEU A 135 11.93 9.04 -14.75
CA LEU A 135 10.57 8.55 -14.47
C LEU A 135 9.64 8.68 -15.69
N SER A 136 9.80 9.73 -16.51
CA SER A 136 9.00 9.92 -17.73
C SER A 136 9.38 8.98 -18.87
N ASN A 137 10.60 8.44 -18.88
CA ASN A 137 11.10 7.61 -19.98
C ASN A 137 11.21 6.12 -19.60
N THR A 138 11.17 5.78 -18.31
CA THR A 138 11.23 4.38 -17.86
C THR A 138 9.93 3.64 -18.19
N THR A 139 10.05 2.40 -18.66
CA THR A 139 8.90 1.50 -18.85
C THR A 139 8.62 0.64 -17.61
N LEU A 140 9.47 0.74 -16.58
CA LEU A 140 9.41 -0.10 -15.38
C LEU A 140 8.22 0.26 -14.49
N PHE A 141 7.91 1.55 -14.40
CA PHE A 141 6.85 2.07 -13.54
C PHE A 141 5.94 2.98 -14.36
N ASN A 142 4.63 2.85 -14.13
CA ASN A 142 3.63 3.75 -14.71
C ASN A 142 2.74 4.31 -13.60
N PRO A 143 3.27 5.23 -12.77
CA PRO A 143 2.51 5.78 -11.65
C PRO A 143 1.39 6.71 -12.11
N ARG A 144 0.32 6.76 -11.32
CA ARG A 144 -0.72 7.80 -11.45
C ARG A 144 -0.50 8.97 -10.50
N ASN A 145 0.18 8.72 -9.40
CA ASN A 145 0.48 9.71 -8.40
C ASN A 145 1.96 9.62 -8.03
N LEU A 146 2.54 10.79 -7.74
CA LEU A 146 3.90 10.94 -7.25
C LEU A 146 3.84 11.68 -5.91
N LEU A 147 4.44 11.10 -4.88
CA LEU A 147 4.57 11.70 -3.56
C LEU A 147 6.06 11.88 -3.26
N VAL A 148 6.48 13.13 -3.10
CA VAL A 148 7.88 13.49 -2.88
C VAL A 148 8.06 14.04 -1.47
N PHE A 149 8.88 13.37 -0.67
CA PHE A 149 9.28 13.85 0.66
C PHE A 149 10.62 14.58 0.58
N VAL A 150 10.68 15.79 1.12
CA VAL A 150 11.88 16.64 1.08
C VAL A 150 12.08 17.37 2.40
N GLU A 151 13.31 17.70 2.77
CA GLU A 151 13.61 18.55 3.93
C GLU A 151 13.07 19.96 3.73
N ALA A 152 12.44 20.52 4.78
CA ALA A 152 11.86 21.85 4.70
C ALA A 152 12.92 22.94 4.45
N LEU A 153 14.10 22.82 5.06
CA LEU A 153 15.22 23.75 4.93
C LEU A 153 15.61 23.99 3.46
N HIS A 154 15.87 22.90 2.73
CA HIS A 154 16.34 22.92 1.34
C HIS A 154 15.22 23.21 0.33
N TRP A 155 13.95 23.05 0.72
CA TRP A 155 12.80 23.11 -0.17
C TRP A 155 11.74 24.15 0.23
N SER A 156 12.20 25.16 0.97
CA SER A 156 11.39 26.28 1.47
C SER A 156 10.90 27.22 0.35
N ARG A 157 10.19 28.29 0.73
CA ARG A 157 9.52 29.21 -0.18
C ARG A 157 10.50 29.81 -1.21
N GLY A 158 10.22 29.61 -2.50
CA GLY A 158 11.01 30.15 -3.62
C GLY A 158 11.68 29.08 -4.48
N VAL A 159 11.78 27.85 -4.00
CA VAL A 159 12.24 26.71 -4.81
C VAL A 159 11.17 26.35 -5.83
N SER A 160 11.54 26.40 -7.12
CA SER A 160 10.66 25.91 -8.19
C SER A 160 10.52 24.40 -8.03
N ARG A 161 9.33 23.98 -7.59
CA ARG A 161 8.90 22.58 -7.64
C ARG A 161 8.43 22.37 -9.07
N ILE A 162 9.34 21.90 -9.90
CA ILE A 162 9.10 21.75 -11.32
C ILE A 162 8.12 20.58 -11.47
N GLY A 163 6.84 20.91 -11.59
CA GLY A 163 5.79 19.98 -11.98
C GLY A 163 5.34 20.11 -13.44
N GLY A 164 5.93 20.99 -14.26
CA GLY A 164 5.39 21.17 -15.62
C GLY A 164 6.06 22.14 -16.60
N ARG A 165 7.22 22.76 -16.33
CA ARG A 165 7.82 23.71 -17.30
C ARG A 165 8.77 23.09 -18.35
N PHE A 166 9.17 21.84 -18.15
CA PHE A 166 10.20 21.18 -18.96
C PHE A 166 9.80 19.77 -19.40
N VAL A 167 8.51 19.45 -19.29
CA VAL A 167 7.95 18.12 -19.58
C VAL A 167 7.04 18.24 -20.79
N PRO A 168 7.15 17.37 -21.80
CA PRO A 168 6.25 17.36 -22.96
C PRO A 168 4.77 17.37 -22.55
N ASP A 169 3.94 18.14 -23.25
CA ASP A 169 2.52 18.40 -22.93
C ASP A 169 1.66 17.12 -22.79
N ASP A 170 2.13 16.00 -23.36
CA ASP A 170 1.49 14.69 -23.40
C ASP A 170 1.94 13.72 -22.29
N ALA A 171 3.09 13.96 -21.64
CA ALA A 171 3.70 13.00 -20.71
C ALA A 171 3.19 13.12 -19.25
N PHE A 172 2.77 14.30 -18.80
CA PHE A 172 2.49 14.55 -17.37
C PHE A 172 1.08 15.05 -17.04
N ARG A 173 0.20 15.27 -18.02
CA ARG A 173 -1.19 15.71 -17.76
C ARG A 173 -2.02 14.72 -16.93
N THR A 174 -1.47 13.56 -16.57
CA THR A 174 -2.12 12.53 -15.77
C THR A 174 -1.43 12.20 -14.44
N LEU A 175 -0.23 12.72 -14.15
CA LEU A 175 0.51 12.41 -12.92
C LEU A 175 0.29 13.50 -11.86
N THR A 176 -0.54 13.20 -10.86
CA THR A 176 -0.72 14.11 -9.72
C THR A 176 0.50 14.06 -8.82
N THR A 177 1.19 15.19 -8.67
CA THR A 177 2.40 15.28 -7.83
C THR A 177 2.11 16.04 -6.54
N GLU A 178 2.49 15.45 -5.41
CA GLU A 178 2.31 16.02 -4.07
C GLU A 178 3.68 16.14 -3.39
N TRP A 179 4.01 17.33 -2.89
CA TRP A 179 5.28 17.63 -2.24
C TRP A 179 5.06 17.81 -0.75
N ILE A 180 5.71 16.96 0.05
CA ILE A 180 5.62 16.99 1.50
C ILE A 180 6.97 17.43 2.06
N GLN A 181 6.94 18.57 2.74
CA GLN A 181 8.09 19.06 3.49
C GLN A 181 8.11 18.38 4.86
N VAL A 182 9.17 17.61 5.12
CA VAL A 182 9.43 17.01 6.41
C VAL A 182 10.08 18.09 7.31
N PRO A 183 9.57 18.34 8.52
CA PRO A 183 10.11 19.38 9.40
C PRO A 183 11.58 19.16 9.76
N ASP A 184 12.36 20.25 9.80
CA ASP A 184 13.80 20.19 10.07
C ASP A 184 14.10 19.60 11.46
N GLY A 185 13.24 19.87 12.44
CA GLY A 185 13.38 19.35 13.80
C GLY A 185 13.30 17.81 13.91
N ILE A 186 12.83 17.10 12.89
CA ILE A 186 12.79 15.63 12.89
C ILE A 186 13.80 14.99 11.93
N THR A 187 14.13 15.64 10.80
CA THR A 187 15.14 15.14 9.86
C THR A 187 16.57 15.44 10.30
N GLY A 188 16.77 16.48 11.11
CA GLY A 188 18.10 17.05 11.31
C GLY A 188 18.66 17.61 10.00
N SER A 189 19.97 17.74 9.93
CA SER A 189 20.70 18.08 8.71
C SER A 189 21.98 17.25 8.63
N ASP A 190 22.27 16.68 7.45
CA ASP A 190 23.53 15.96 7.19
C ASP A 190 24.76 16.89 7.33
N GLU A 191 24.56 18.22 7.32
CA GLU A 191 25.61 19.25 7.42
C GLU A 191 25.73 19.91 8.82
N GLU A 192 24.77 19.67 9.74
CA GLU A 192 24.74 20.35 11.05
C GLU A 192 24.97 19.41 12.25
N ARG A 193 25.12 20.00 13.44
CA ARG A 193 25.35 19.29 14.72
C ARG A 193 24.07 18.76 15.37
N GLU A 194 22.90 19.03 14.79
CA GLU A 194 21.61 18.57 15.31
C GLU A 194 21.28 17.19 14.73
N TYR A 195 21.31 16.18 15.59
CA TYR A 195 20.93 14.82 15.22
C TYR A 195 19.41 14.75 15.05
N GLY A 196 18.95 14.37 13.85
CA GLY A 196 17.53 14.09 13.62
C GLY A 196 17.05 12.81 14.31
N ASN A 197 15.73 12.58 14.27
CA ASN A 197 15.08 11.42 14.87
C ASN A 197 14.43 10.53 13.79
N LEU A 198 15.02 9.35 13.57
CA LEU A 198 14.53 8.38 12.59
C LEU A 198 13.09 7.91 12.90
N GLN A 199 12.75 7.73 14.18
CA GLN A 199 11.42 7.25 14.57
C GLN A 199 10.35 8.32 14.32
N GLU A 200 10.64 9.59 14.63
CA GLU A 200 9.73 10.70 14.33
C GLU A 200 9.59 10.93 12.82
N THR A 201 10.69 10.82 12.07
CA THR A 201 10.67 10.87 10.60
C THR A 201 9.82 9.75 10.02
N TYR A 202 9.99 8.53 10.55
CA TYR A 202 9.17 7.37 10.19
C TYR A 202 7.68 7.62 10.45
N GLU A 203 7.31 8.05 11.66
CA GLU A 203 5.91 8.32 12.05
C GLU A 203 5.29 9.42 11.20
N PHE A 204 6.06 10.46 10.88
CA PHE A 204 5.61 11.53 9.99
C PHE A 204 5.26 11.01 8.59
N ILE A 205 6.17 10.26 7.97
CA ILE A 205 5.96 9.70 6.62
C ILE A 205 4.83 8.66 6.65
N GLU A 206 4.78 7.82 7.68
CA GLU A 206 3.73 6.80 7.88
C GLU A 206 2.34 7.44 7.88
N ASN A 207 2.15 8.50 8.68
CA ASN A 207 0.89 9.21 8.78
C ASN A 207 0.41 9.77 7.43
N VAL A 208 1.34 10.21 6.58
CA VAL A 208 1.00 10.63 5.21
C VAL A 208 0.61 9.43 4.36
N ILE A 209 1.42 8.36 4.36
CA ILE A 209 1.23 7.15 3.55
C ILE A 209 -0.08 6.42 3.86
N LEU A 210 -0.50 6.39 5.13
CA LEU A 210 -1.76 5.78 5.55
C LEU A 210 -3.00 6.38 4.84
N ASN A 211 -2.93 7.63 4.37
CA ASN A 211 -4.02 8.25 3.59
C ASN A 211 -4.17 7.68 2.17
N TYR A 212 -3.12 7.03 1.66
CA TYR A 212 -3.04 6.51 0.29
C TYR A 212 -3.08 4.99 0.22
N ILE A 213 -2.70 4.30 1.30
CA ILE A 213 -2.50 2.84 1.31
C ILE A 213 -3.73 2.04 0.85
N GLN A 214 -4.94 2.52 1.16
CA GLN A 214 -6.18 1.89 0.74
C GLN A 214 -6.53 2.11 -0.75
N LYS A 215 -5.97 3.15 -1.39
CA LYS A 215 -6.33 3.54 -2.76
C LYS A 215 -5.29 3.11 -3.79
N PHE A 216 -4.03 3.00 -3.39
CA PHE A 216 -2.89 2.81 -4.29
C PHE A 216 -2.06 1.58 -3.94
N SER A 217 -1.43 0.98 -4.95
CA SER A 217 -0.23 0.18 -4.75
C SER A 217 0.94 1.12 -4.55
N ILE A 218 1.81 0.87 -3.58
CA ILE A 218 2.89 1.78 -3.22
C ILE A 218 4.22 1.15 -3.61
N VAL A 219 5.11 1.97 -4.18
CA VAL A 219 6.52 1.65 -4.37
C VAL A 219 7.37 2.78 -3.81
N PHE A 220 8.43 2.42 -3.10
CA PHE A 220 9.41 3.37 -2.56
C PHE A 220 10.67 3.37 -3.41
N ASP A 221 11.01 4.56 -3.90
CA ASP A 221 12.30 4.85 -4.52
C ASP A 221 13.24 5.42 -3.47
N LEU A 222 14.32 4.68 -3.22
CA LEU A 222 15.36 4.99 -2.24
C LEU A 222 16.63 5.54 -2.90
N THR A 223 16.54 5.97 -4.16
CA THR A 223 17.70 6.39 -4.96
C THR A 223 18.31 7.68 -4.47
N LEU A 224 17.48 8.70 -4.27
CA LEU A 224 17.88 10.02 -3.79
C LEU A 224 17.06 10.38 -2.54
N GLY A 225 17.63 11.26 -1.72
CA GLY A 225 16.97 11.75 -0.53
C GLY A 225 17.93 11.91 0.63
N PRO A 226 17.58 12.77 1.61
CA PRO A 226 18.26 12.84 2.88
C PRO A 226 18.27 11.48 3.59
N THR A 227 19.34 11.23 4.36
CA THR A 227 19.61 9.91 4.95
C THR A 227 18.43 9.41 5.80
N LEU A 228 17.90 10.23 6.71
CA LEU A 228 16.81 9.82 7.60
C LEU A 228 15.49 9.57 6.86
N ILE A 229 15.17 10.38 5.85
CA ILE A 229 13.97 10.17 5.02
C ILE A 229 14.09 8.83 4.28
N THR A 230 15.23 8.56 3.66
CA THR A 230 15.48 7.32 2.92
C THR A 230 15.43 6.09 3.83
N LEU A 231 16.02 6.15 5.03
CA LEU A 231 15.95 5.08 6.01
C LEU A 231 14.52 4.86 6.54
N ALA A 232 13.76 5.93 6.77
CA ALA A 232 12.36 5.85 7.17
C ALA A 232 11.51 5.20 6.07
N MET A 233 11.69 5.57 4.81
CA MET A 233 11.03 4.93 3.66
C MET A 233 11.40 3.44 3.53
N ALA A 234 12.69 3.09 3.71
CA ALA A 234 13.12 1.69 3.69
C ALA A 234 12.48 0.87 4.83
N LYS A 235 12.41 1.45 6.04
CA LYS A 235 11.72 0.83 7.19
C LYS A 235 10.23 0.63 6.90
N LEU A 236 9.55 1.64 6.36
CA LEU A 236 8.15 1.55 5.94
C LEU A 236 7.95 0.47 4.87
N ALA A 237 8.84 0.41 3.88
CA ALA A 237 8.74 -0.58 2.82
C ALA A 237 8.74 -2.00 3.37
N ASN A 238 9.65 -2.28 4.31
CA ASN A 238 9.74 -3.54 5.02
C ASN A 238 8.51 -3.81 5.90
N GLU A 239 8.08 -2.85 6.74
CA GLU A 239 6.96 -3.04 7.66
C GLU A 239 5.61 -3.28 6.95
N TYR A 240 5.39 -2.57 5.84
CA TYR A 240 4.17 -2.68 5.04
C TYR A 240 4.28 -3.69 3.88
N SER A 241 5.41 -4.40 3.80
CA SER A 241 5.70 -5.37 2.75
C SER A 241 5.43 -4.82 1.34
N THR A 242 5.89 -3.58 1.10
CA THR A 242 5.82 -2.91 -0.20
C THR A 242 7.17 -2.98 -0.89
N THR A 243 7.17 -2.75 -2.20
CA THR A 243 8.42 -2.80 -2.97
C THR A 243 9.25 -1.56 -2.67
N ALA A 244 10.51 -1.76 -2.29
CA ALA A 244 11.53 -0.73 -2.30
C ALA A 244 12.54 -1.02 -3.41
N PHE A 245 13.08 0.04 -4.01
CA PHE A 245 14.17 -0.11 -4.97
C PHE A 245 15.12 1.08 -4.93
N ARG A 246 16.28 0.89 -5.54
CA ARG A 246 17.28 1.91 -5.80
C ARG A 246 17.74 1.78 -7.24
N VAL A 247 17.92 2.92 -7.90
CA VAL A 247 18.57 3.02 -9.20
C VAL A 247 20.03 3.42 -8.98
N SER A 248 20.96 2.83 -9.72
CA SER A 248 22.39 3.20 -9.65
C SER A 248 22.60 4.68 -10.00
N LYS A 249 21.88 5.16 -11.01
CA LYS A 249 21.84 6.54 -11.48
C LYS A 249 20.55 6.76 -12.28
N TYR A 250 19.95 7.94 -12.19
CA TYR A 250 18.85 8.35 -13.07
C TYR A 250 19.36 8.63 -14.48
N ASP A 251 19.76 7.57 -15.19
CA ASP A 251 20.15 7.57 -16.59
C ASP A 251 19.23 6.62 -17.35
N VAL A 252 18.50 7.10 -18.35
CA VAL A 252 17.50 6.30 -19.07
C VAL A 252 18.15 5.10 -19.79
N ASN A 253 19.41 5.22 -20.19
CA ASN A 253 20.09 4.22 -21.00
C ASN A 253 20.94 3.23 -20.18
N ASP A 254 21.27 3.57 -18.94
CA ASP A 254 22.26 2.85 -18.13
C ASP A 254 21.86 2.76 -16.63
N ALA A 255 20.55 2.77 -16.36
CA ALA A 255 20.00 2.61 -15.02
C ALA A 255 19.94 1.12 -14.63
N GLU A 256 20.74 0.73 -13.64
CA GLU A 256 20.57 -0.57 -12.95
C GLU A 256 19.62 -0.40 -11.77
N VAL A 257 18.57 -1.25 -11.71
CA VAL A 257 17.58 -1.22 -10.64
C VAL A 257 17.80 -2.39 -9.68
N SER A 258 18.01 -2.07 -8.41
CA SER A 258 18.14 -3.02 -7.30
C SER A 258 16.88 -3.00 -6.44
N TYR A 259 16.28 -4.16 -6.18
CA TYR A 259 15.06 -4.31 -5.37
C TYR A 259 15.39 -4.82 -3.96
N TYR A 260 14.65 -4.34 -2.96
CA TYR A 260 14.81 -4.68 -1.55
C TYR A 260 13.48 -5.08 -0.91
#